data_AF-A0A8T4M933-F1
#
_entry.id   AF-A0A8T4M933-F1
#
_cell.length_a   1.000
_cell.length_b   1.000
_cell.length_c   1.000
_cell.angle_alpha   90.00
_cell.angle_beta   90.00
_cell.angle_gamma   90.00
#
_symmetry.space_group_name_H-M   'P 1'
#
loop_
_entity.id
_entity.type
_entity.pdbx_description
1 polymer ?
#
loop_
_entity_poly.entity_id
_entity_poly.type
_entity_poly.pdbx_seq_one_letter_code
_entity_poly.pdbx_strand_id
1 'polypeptide(L)' 'MKIKENKSFFLMQFGDTPQLRVFDFLISFHFFDYPITEIARESNVGYNSIKTFFPNFIESGIVCKTRKIGKSDYFKFN' A
#
# COMPACT_ATOMS: atom_id res chain seq x y z
N MET A 1 -16.58 -20.04 -0.26
CA MET A 1 -15.43 -19.12 -0.39
C MET A 1 -15.81 -18.05 -1.39
N LYS A 2 -16.04 -16.79 -0.97
CA LYS A 2 -16.41 -15.72 -1.90
C LYS A 2 -15.20 -15.43 -2.79
N ILE A 3 -15.30 -15.74 -4.07
CA ILE A 3 -14.34 -15.31 -5.08
C ILE A 3 -14.52 -13.79 -5.17
N LYS A 4 -13.57 -13.03 -4.61
CA LYS A 4 -13.48 -11.58 -4.84
C LYS A 4 -13.09 -11.40 -6.31
N GLU A 5 -14.04 -11.03 -7.14
CA GLU A 5 -13.81 -10.73 -8.55
C GLU A 5 -12.80 -9.55 -8.67
N ASN A 6 -11.79 -9.72 -9.52
CA ASN A 6 -10.64 -8.85 -9.78
C ASN A 6 -9.54 -8.77 -8.70
N LYS A 7 -9.00 -9.92 -8.27
CA LYS A 7 -7.64 -9.94 -7.69
C LYS A 7 -6.60 -9.76 -8.78
N SER A 8 -5.57 -8.95 -8.53
CA SER A 8 -4.44 -8.84 -9.45
C SER A 8 -3.73 -10.19 -9.60
N PHE A 9 -3.09 -10.41 -10.75
CA PHE A 9 -2.27 -11.60 -10.97
C PHE A 9 -1.18 -11.75 -9.90
N PHE A 10 -0.65 -10.62 -9.40
CA PHE A 10 0.30 -10.59 -8.29
C PHE A 10 -0.28 -11.22 -7.02
N LEU A 11 -1.46 -10.79 -6.58
CA LEU A 11 -2.10 -11.36 -5.38
C LEU A 11 -2.56 -12.81 -5.58
N MET A 12 -2.87 -13.20 -6.81
CA MET A 12 -3.16 -14.61 -7.12
C MET A 12 -1.94 -15.51 -6.93
N GLN A 13 -0.75 -15.03 -7.32
CA GLN A 13 0.47 -15.82 -7.29
C GLN A 13 1.15 -15.84 -5.92
N PHE A 14 1.18 -14.70 -5.22
CA PHE A 14 1.90 -14.54 -3.96
C PHE A 14 1.00 -14.61 -2.72
N GLY A 15 -0.32 -14.63 -2.92
CA GLY A 15 -1.31 -14.68 -1.86
C GLY A 15 -1.89 -13.31 -1.51
N ASP A 16 -2.91 -13.35 -0.65
CA ASP A 16 -3.77 -12.21 -0.34
C ASP A 16 -3.60 -11.78 1.13
N THR A 17 -2.47 -11.14 1.44
CA THR A 17 -2.16 -10.59 2.76
C THR A 17 -2.27 -9.07 2.76
N PRO A 18 -2.49 -8.40 3.91
CA PRO A 18 -2.51 -6.94 3.99
C PRO A 18 -1.26 -6.28 3.41
N GLN A 19 -0.08 -6.84 3.69
CA GLN A 19 1.19 -6.34 3.18
C GLN A 19 1.25 -6.43 1.65
N LEU A 20 0.84 -7.57 1.08
CA LEU A 20 0.84 -7.78 -0.37
C LEU A 20 -0.20 -6.91 -1.08
N ARG A 21 -1.37 -6.65 -0.47
CA ARG A 21 -2.37 -5.71 -1.03
C ARG A 21 -1.84 -4.28 -1.10
N VAL A 22 -1.15 -3.82 -0.06
CA VAL A 22 -0.52 -2.50 -0.08
C VAL A 22 0.56 -2.46 -1.16
N PHE A 23 1.35 -3.52 -1.29
CA PHE A 23 2.40 -3.59 -2.30
C PHE A 23 1.83 -3.61 -3.73
N ASP A 24 0.77 -4.38 -3.97
CA ASP A 24 0.04 -4.42 -5.24
C ASP A 24 -0.50 -3.04 -5.64
N PHE A 25 -1.07 -2.30 -4.67
CA PHE A 25 -1.49 -0.92 -4.87
C PHE A 25 -0.32 -0.01 -5.24
N LEU A 26 0.78 -0.06 -4.48
CA LEU A 26 1.94 0.80 -4.72
C LEU A 26 2.56 0.58 -6.11
N ILE A 27 2.64 -0.67 -6.56
CA ILE A 27 3.12 -1.01 -7.91
C ILE A 27 2.15 -0.48 -8.99
N SER A 28 0.84 -0.68 -8.77
CA SER A 28 -0.20 -0.26 -9.72
C SER A 28 -0.25 1.26 -9.90
N PHE A 29 0.03 2.02 -8.84
CA PHE A 29 -0.03 3.48 -8.84
C PHE A 29 1.34 4.13 -8.61
N HIS A 30 2.42 3.50 -9.08
CA HIS A 30 3.80 3.92 -8.80
C HIS A 30 4.17 5.34 -9.26
N PHE A 31 3.39 5.97 -10.16
CA PHE A 31 3.60 7.36 -10.57
C PHE A 31 3.07 8.41 -9.58
N PHE A 32 2.20 8.01 -8.64
CA PHE A 32 1.48 8.92 -7.74
C PHE A 32 1.90 8.73 -6.29
N ASP A 33 1.74 9.79 -5.50
CA ASP A 33 1.97 9.77 -4.07
C ASP A 33 0.67 9.91 -3.29
N TYR A 34 0.58 9.22 -2.16
CA TYR A 34 -0.63 9.13 -1.36
C TYR A 34 -0.31 9.23 0.13
N PRO A 35 -1.22 9.79 0.95
CA PRO A 35 -1.11 9.66 2.39
C PRO A 35 -1.41 8.21 2.81
N ILE A 36 -0.82 7.76 3.92
CA ILE A 36 -0.99 6.38 4.43
C ILE A 36 -2.47 5.99 4.62
N THR A 37 -3.36 6.94 4.92
CA THR A 37 -4.80 6.71 5.06
C THR A 37 -5.46 6.32 3.74
N GLU A 38 -5.02 6.92 2.64
CA GLU A 38 -5.53 6.61 1.30
C GLU A 38 -4.95 5.30 0.81
N ILE A 39 -3.65 5.06 1.01
CA ILE A 39 -3.01 3.77 0.73
C ILE A 39 -3.77 2.63 1.42
N ALA A 40 -4.10 2.79 2.70
CA ALA A 40 -4.87 1.80 3.46
C ALA A 40 -6.26 1.55 2.85
N ARG A 41 -6.97 2.62 2.50
CA ARG A 41 -8.32 2.54 1.92
C ARG A 41 -8.30 1.85 0.55
N GLU A 42 -7.45 2.31 -0.36
CA GLU A 42 -7.38 1.79 -1.73
C GLU A 42 -6.83 0.35 -1.79
N SER A 43 -5.95 -0.02 -0.87
CA SER A 43 -5.47 -1.41 -0.72
C SER A 43 -6.44 -2.33 0.03
N ASN A 44 -7.59 -1.82 0.50
CA ASN A 44 -8.53 -2.59 1.31
C ASN A 44 -7.87 -3.22 2.55
N VAL A 45 -7.09 -2.40 3.27
CA VAL A 45 -6.37 -2.74 4.49
C VAL A 45 -6.76 -1.78 5.62
N GLY A 46 -7.06 -2.34 6.79
CA GLY A 46 -7.38 -1.52 7.97
C GLY A 46 -6.20 -0.65 8.40
N TYR A 47 -6.49 0.57 8.87
CA TYR A 47 -5.46 1.52 9.28
C TYR A 47 -4.53 1.01 10.40
N ASN A 48 -5.06 0.21 11.32
CA ASN A 48 -4.24 -0.41 12.37
C ASN A 48 -3.31 -1.48 11.79
N SER A 49 -3.74 -2.22 10.77
CA SER A 49 -2.93 -3.25 10.11
C SER A 49 -1.80 -2.63 9.30
N ILE A 50 -2.06 -1.61 8.49
CA ILE A 50 -0.99 -0.98 7.67
C ILE A 50 0.13 -0.42 8.57
N LYS A 51 -0.22 0.15 9.73
CA LYS A 51 0.75 0.69 10.68
C LYS A 51 1.76 -0.33 11.20
N THR A 52 1.44 -1.62 11.22
CA THR A 52 2.35 -2.64 11.76
C THR A 52 3.50 -2.97 10.82
N PHE A 53 3.35 -2.74 9.51
CA PHE A 53 4.35 -3.13 8.51
C PHE A 53 4.81 -1.99 7.58
N PHE A 54 4.06 -0.89 7.46
CA PHE A 54 4.43 0.22 6.59
C PHE A 54 5.78 0.88 6.93
N PRO A 55 6.19 1.01 8.22
CA PRO A 55 7.56 1.46 8.55
C PRO A 55 8.64 0.62 7.87
N ASN A 56 8.46 -0.71 7.78
CA ASN A 56 9.41 -1.60 7.12
C ASN A 56 9.51 -1.32 5.61
N PHE A 57 8.44 -0.86 4.95
CA PHE A 57 8.50 -0.43 3.54
C PHE A 57 9.34 0.84 3.35
N ILE A 58 9.30 1.74 4.33
CA ILE A 58 10.12 2.96 4.31
C ILE A 58 11.59 2.58 4.58
N GLU A 59 11.85 1.77 5.62
CA GLU A 59 13.19 1.32 6.01
C GLU A 59 13.88 0.49 4.91
N SER A 60 13.13 -0.35 4.20
CA SER A 60 13.63 -1.13 3.07
C SER A 60 13.85 -0.31 1.79
N GLY A 61 13.40 0.95 1.74
CA GLY A 61 13.48 1.79 0.54
C GLY A 61 12.48 1.45 -0.56
N ILE A 62 11.48 0.59 -0.28
CA ILE A 62 10.36 0.31 -1.21
C ILE A 62 9.48 1.55 -1.38
N VAL A 63 9.32 2.32 -0.29
CA VAL A 63 8.50 3.53 -0.27
C VAL A 63 9.33 4.71 0.19
N CYS A 64 9.22 5.83 -0.53
CA CYS A 64 9.84 7.09 -0.16
C CYS A 64 8.79 8.13 0.23
N LYS A 65 9.12 8.97 1.23
CA LYS A 65 8.32 10.14 1.59
C LYS A 65 8.57 11.24 0.55
N THR A 66 7.52 11.74 -0.08
CA THR A 66 7.62 12.72 -1.17
C THR A 66 7.40 14.16 -0.71
N ARG A 67 6.29 14.41 -0.01
CA ARG A 67 5.87 15.74 0.43
C ARG A 67 5.02 15.68 1.69
N LYS A 68 4.72 16.86 2.23
CA LYS A 68 3.79 17.05 3.34
C LYS A 68 2.71 18.05 2.94
N ILE A 69 1.45 17.66 3.05
CA ILE A 69 0.29 18.53 2.78
C ILE A 69 -0.51 18.65 4.08
N GLY A 70 -0.51 19.85 4.66
CA GLY A 70 -1.08 20.10 5.98
C GLY A 70 -0.38 19.25 7.06
N LYS A 71 -1.13 18.37 7.72
CA LYS A 71 -0.62 17.45 8.75
C LYS A 71 -0.26 16.06 8.20
N SER A 72 -0.49 15.80 6.92
CA SER A 72 -0.33 14.48 6.32
C SER A 72 0.95 14.38 5.50
N ASP A 73 1.71 13.31 5.77
CA ASP A 73 2.86 12.92 4.95
C ASP A 73 2.41 12.04 3.79
N TYR A 74 3.01 12.28 2.61
CA TYR A 74 2.72 11.56 1.38
C TYR A 74 3.87 10.63 1.02
N PHE A 75 3.52 9.49 0.44
CA PHE A 75 4.41 8.38 0.18
C PHE A 75 4.21 7.86 -1.24
N LYS A 76 5.30 7.47 -1.88
CA LYS A 76 5.34 6.94 -3.25
C LYS A 76 6.18 5.68 -3.29
N PHE A 77 5.87 4.79 -4.23
CA PHE A 77 6.78 3.71 -4.63
C PHE A 77 8.11 4.28 -5.17
N ASN A 78 9.23 3.70 -4.76
CA ASN A 78 10.58 4.13 -5.15
C ASN A 78 11.02 3.54 -6.51
#